data_AF-W1PG67-F1
#
_entry.id   AF-W1PG67-F1
#
_cell.length_a   1.000
_cell.length_b   1.000
_cell.length_c   1.000
_cell.angle_alpha   90.00
_cell.angle_beta   90.00
_cell.angle_gamma   90.00
#
_symmetry.space_group_name_H-M   'P 1'
#
loop_
_entity.id
_entity.type
_entity.pdbx_description
1 polymer ?
#
loop_
_entity_poly.entity_id
_entity_poly.type
_entity_poly.pdbx_seq_one_letter_code
_entity_poly.pdbx_strand_id
1 'polypeptide(L)'
;MPDDVRAEIGPYFIERSAVMEEDGRKLPKLDDGTAHHVRTGLTPRWSDLDVNQHVNNVKYIGWILESAPVSILESHELAGLTLEYRRECGKDDVLQSLTSVTDQGEDEGGGMECEHLLRLETGPEIVKGRTAWRPKQSASKSS
;
A
#
# COMPACT_ATOMS: atom_id res chain seq x y z
N MET A 1 25.28 7.42 -4.35
CA MET A 1 25.60 6.15 -5.05
C MET A 1 27.09 6.15 -5.37
N PRO A 2 27.84 5.12 -4.96
CA PRO A 2 29.25 4.93 -5.31
C PRO A 2 29.50 4.88 -6.82
N ASP A 3 30.71 5.23 -7.27
CA ASP A 3 31.04 5.36 -8.69
C ASP A 3 31.13 4.03 -9.44
N ASP A 4 31.61 2.98 -8.79
CA ASP A 4 31.64 1.61 -9.30
C ASP A 4 30.22 1.08 -9.57
N VAL A 5 29.30 1.27 -8.62
CA VAL A 5 27.89 0.92 -8.79
C VAL A 5 27.26 1.72 -9.94
N ARG A 6 27.58 3.01 -10.04
CA ARG A 6 27.09 3.87 -11.14
C ARG A 6 27.56 3.37 -12.50
N ALA A 7 28.83 2.98 -12.61
CA ALA A 7 29.40 2.47 -13.85
C ALA A 7 28.74 1.16 -14.29
N GLU A 8 28.33 0.32 -13.34
CA GLU A 8 27.64 -0.94 -13.60
C GLU A 8 26.20 -0.72 -14.11
N ILE A 9 25.40 0.08 -13.41
CA ILE A 9 23.96 0.22 -13.73
C ILE A 9 23.64 1.33 -14.74
N GLY A 10 24.53 2.31 -14.88
CA GLY A 10 24.33 3.51 -15.70
C GLY A 10 24.00 3.24 -17.18
N PRO A 11 24.66 2.28 -17.87
CA PRO A 11 24.33 1.94 -19.25
C PRO A 11 22.89 1.46 -19.48
N TYR A 12 22.18 1.06 -18.41
CA TYR A 12 20.81 0.56 -18.47
C TYR A 12 19.76 1.64 -18.19
N PHE A 13 20.15 2.90 -17.94
CA PHE A 13 19.21 3.99 -17.73
C PHE A 13 18.53 4.39 -19.04
N ILE A 14 17.19 4.47 -19.02
CA ILE A 14 16.36 4.85 -20.18
C ILE A 14 15.47 6.02 -19.76
N GLU A 15 15.37 7.04 -20.62
CA GLU A 15 14.52 8.23 -20.40
C GLU A 15 13.05 7.97 -20.77
N ARG A 16 12.48 6.86 -20.33
CA ARG A 16 11.06 6.53 -20.52
C ARG A 16 10.43 6.23 -19.17
N SER A 17 9.31 6.89 -18.88
CA SER A 17 8.51 6.60 -17.70
C SER A 17 7.27 5.81 -18.10
N ALA A 18 6.97 4.74 -17.35
CA ALA A 18 5.69 4.02 -17.46
C ALA A 18 4.57 4.73 -16.71
N VAL A 19 4.91 5.55 -15.71
CA VAL A 19 3.98 6.34 -14.90
C VAL A 19 4.06 7.77 -15.38
N MET A 20 3.02 8.23 -16.09
CA MET A 20 2.96 9.59 -16.64
C MET A 20 2.41 10.61 -15.62
N GLU A 21 1.48 10.16 -14.78
CA GLU A 21 0.84 10.96 -13.72
C GLU A 21 1.16 10.32 -12.37
N GLU A 22 2.38 10.53 -11.88
CA GLU A 22 2.75 10.07 -10.55
C GLU A 22 1.91 10.82 -9.49
N ASP A 23 1.25 10.08 -8.60
CA ASP A 23 0.49 10.68 -7.51
C ASP A 23 1.43 11.26 -6.45
N GLY A 24 1.90 12.49 -6.70
CA GLY A 24 2.79 13.24 -5.81
C GLY A 24 2.09 13.84 -4.60
N ARG A 25 0.78 13.59 -4.40
CA ARG A 25 0.07 14.08 -3.22
C ARG A 25 0.65 13.40 -1.99
N LYS A 26 1.16 14.20 -1.06
CA LYS A 26 1.70 13.71 0.21
C LYS A 26 0.70 12.79 0.90
N LEU A 27 1.17 11.63 1.36
CA LEU A 27 0.37 10.74 2.18
C LEU A 27 0.15 11.39 3.55
N PRO A 28 -1.10 11.65 3.95
CA PRO A 28 -1.36 12.32 5.21
C PRO A 28 -0.99 11.42 6.39
N LYS A 29 -0.97 12.05 7.57
CA LYS A 29 -0.63 11.37 8.80
C LYS A 29 -1.89 10.69 9.33
N LEU A 30 -1.91 9.37 9.24
CA LEU A 30 -2.93 8.53 9.87
C LEU A 30 -2.48 8.13 11.29
N ASP A 31 -3.41 8.08 12.23
CA ASP A 31 -3.20 7.59 13.60
C ASP A 31 -4.47 6.91 14.14
N ASP A 32 -4.42 6.45 15.40
CA ASP A 32 -5.54 5.73 16.03
C ASP A 32 -6.80 6.58 16.19
N GLY A 33 -6.67 7.92 16.20
CA GLY A 33 -7.81 8.83 16.33
C GLY A 33 -8.48 9.16 15.00
N THR A 34 -7.81 8.86 13.88
CA THR A 34 -8.24 9.23 12.52
C THR A 34 -8.49 8.02 11.63
N ALA A 35 -8.05 6.83 12.03
CA ALA A 35 -8.33 5.59 11.32
C ALA A 35 -9.76 5.10 11.57
N HIS A 36 -10.44 4.72 10.49
CA HIS A 36 -11.77 4.11 10.55
C HIS A 36 -11.68 2.61 10.87
N HIS A 37 -10.62 1.95 10.43
CA HIS A 37 -10.42 0.51 10.56
C HIS A 37 -9.00 0.20 11.02
N VAL A 38 -8.86 -0.73 11.97
CA VAL A 38 -7.58 -1.14 12.54
C VAL A 38 -7.51 -2.66 12.64
N ARG A 39 -6.38 -3.24 12.24
CA ARG A 39 -6.04 -4.65 12.38
C ARG A 39 -4.70 -4.80 13.07
N THR A 40 -4.70 -5.37 14.27
CA THR A 40 -3.50 -5.63 15.09
C THR A 40 -3.03 -7.09 14.98
N GLY A 41 -1.87 -7.39 15.56
CA GLY A 41 -1.34 -8.75 15.68
C GLY A 41 -0.84 -9.35 14.37
N LEU A 42 -0.48 -8.52 13.40
CA LEU A 42 0.07 -8.99 12.14
C LEU A 42 1.52 -9.40 12.36
N THR A 43 1.85 -10.67 12.12
CA THR A 43 3.21 -11.20 12.27
C THR A 43 3.66 -11.89 11.00
N PRO A 44 4.93 -11.75 10.58
CA PRO A 44 5.45 -12.48 9.44
C PRO A 44 5.57 -13.97 9.70
N ARG A 45 5.42 -14.75 8.63
CA ARG A 45 5.77 -16.17 8.60
C ARG A 45 7.17 -16.34 8.04
N TRP A 46 7.77 -17.50 8.25
CA TRP A 46 9.07 -17.84 7.66
C TRP A 46 9.10 -17.67 6.14
N SER A 47 8.00 -18.02 5.46
CA SER A 47 7.85 -17.87 4.01
C SER A 47 7.71 -16.42 3.53
N ASP A 48 7.48 -15.47 4.44
CA ASP A 48 7.34 -14.06 4.10
C ASP A 48 8.71 -13.33 4.08
N LEU A 49 9.79 -14.01 4.48
CA LEU A 49 11.14 -13.44 4.56
C LEU A 49 11.91 -13.59 3.24
N ASP A 50 12.72 -12.59 2.92
CA ASP A 50 13.69 -12.65 1.84
C ASP A 50 15.03 -13.23 2.29
N VAL A 51 16.01 -13.27 1.37
CA VAL A 51 17.36 -13.81 1.61
C VAL A 51 18.14 -13.06 2.70
N ASN A 52 17.76 -11.82 2.99
CA ASN A 52 18.38 -10.97 4.01
C ASN A 52 17.65 -11.05 5.36
N GLN A 53 16.65 -11.94 5.48
CA GLN A 53 15.84 -12.13 6.69
C GLN A 53 14.90 -10.95 7.02
N HIS A 54 14.67 -10.06 6.06
CA HIS A 54 13.65 -9.03 6.16
C HIS A 54 12.35 -9.53 5.52
N VAL A 55 11.23 -8.98 5.98
CA VAL A 55 9.94 -9.24 5.36
C VAL A 55 9.95 -8.69 3.94
N ASN A 56 9.55 -9.53 2.98
CA ASN A 56 9.48 -9.20 1.57
C ASN A 56 8.52 -8.02 1.34
N ASN A 57 8.92 -7.08 0.48
CA ASN A 57 8.14 -5.87 0.20
C ASN A 57 6.69 -6.15 -0.24
N VAL A 58 6.46 -7.24 -0.97
CA VAL A 58 5.10 -7.62 -1.42
C VAL A 58 4.19 -7.98 -0.24
N LYS A 59 4.76 -8.48 0.87
CA LYS A 59 3.98 -8.83 2.06
C LYS A 59 3.31 -7.60 2.68
N TYR A 60 3.96 -6.44 2.64
CA TYR A 60 3.39 -5.20 3.16
C TYR A 60 2.09 -4.82 2.42
N ILE A 61 1.99 -5.10 1.11
CA ILE A 61 0.77 -4.86 0.32
C ILE A 61 -0.40 -5.70 0.86
N GLY A 62 -0.15 -6.98 1.19
CA GLY A 62 -1.16 -7.81 1.83
C GLY A 62 -1.63 -7.20 3.15
N TRP A 63 -0.69 -6.82 4.02
CA TRP A 63 -1.01 -6.29 5.34
C TRP A 63 -1.75 -4.94 5.35
N ILE A 64 -1.45 -4.02 4.42
CA ILE A 64 -2.22 -2.76 4.34
C ILE A 64 -3.69 -3.02 3.96
N LEU A 65 -3.97 -4.09 3.19
CA LEU A 65 -5.32 -4.47 2.78
C LEU A 65 -6.08 -5.25 3.87
N GLU A 66 -5.41 -5.83 4.87
CA GLU A 66 -6.04 -6.56 5.98
C GLU A 66 -6.95 -5.68 6.86
N SER A 67 -6.74 -4.37 6.88
CA SER A 67 -7.63 -3.42 7.57
C SER A 67 -8.60 -2.70 6.62
N ALA A 68 -8.47 -2.87 5.31
CA ALA A 68 -9.37 -2.27 4.34
C ALA A 68 -10.77 -2.90 4.43
N PRO A 69 -11.86 -2.12 4.34
CA PRO A 69 -13.20 -2.67 4.43
C PRO A 69 -13.49 -3.70 3.35
N VAL A 70 -13.98 -4.88 3.77
CA VAL A 70 -14.36 -5.97 2.86
C VAL A 70 -15.38 -5.51 1.81
N SER A 71 -16.29 -4.61 2.17
CA SER A 71 -17.26 -4.03 1.23
C SER A 71 -16.58 -3.36 0.03
N ILE A 72 -15.48 -2.64 0.22
CA ILE A 72 -14.71 -2.01 -0.86
C ILE A 72 -14.01 -3.08 -1.69
N LEU A 73 -13.34 -4.05 -1.04
CA LEU A 73 -12.63 -5.14 -1.71
C LEU A 73 -13.56 -5.99 -2.61
N GLU A 74 -14.81 -6.18 -2.17
CA GLU A 74 -15.82 -6.96 -2.90
C GLU A 74 -16.50 -6.16 -4.01
N SER A 75 -16.85 -4.89 -3.78
CA SER A 75 -17.63 -4.08 -4.74
C SER A 75 -16.79 -3.27 -5.73
N HIS A 76 -15.53 -2.99 -5.41
CA HIS A 76 -14.63 -2.18 -6.22
C HIS A 76 -13.38 -2.96 -6.64
N GLU A 77 -12.72 -2.49 -7.70
CA GLU A 77 -11.41 -2.96 -8.13
C GLU A 77 -10.35 -1.88 -7.91
N LEU A 78 -9.13 -2.31 -7.59
CA LEU A 78 -8.00 -1.44 -7.34
C LEU A 78 -7.57 -0.77 -8.65
N ALA A 79 -7.65 0.56 -8.70
CA ALA A 79 -7.29 1.38 -9.84
C ALA A 79 -5.92 2.07 -9.68
N GLY A 80 -5.47 2.28 -8.44
CA GLY A 80 -4.17 2.89 -8.16
C GLY A 80 -3.63 2.48 -6.80
N LEU A 81 -2.31 2.40 -6.68
CA LEU A 81 -1.59 2.06 -5.46
C LEU A 81 -0.31 2.89 -5.38
N THR A 82 -0.19 3.70 -4.33
CA THR A 82 1.01 4.49 -4.03
C THR A 82 1.52 4.09 -2.65
N LEU A 83 2.81 3.79 -2.54
CA LEU A 83 3.43 3.31 -1.30
C LEU A 83 4.70 4.09 -0.97
N GLU A 84 4.82 4.51 0.28
CA GLU A 84 6.03 5.11 0.85
C GLU A 84 6.59 4.18 1.92
N TYR A 85 7.69 3.50 1.59
CA TYR A 85 8.41 2.63 2.52
C TYR A 85 9.34 3.45 3.41
N ARG A 86 9.27 3.22 4.72
CA ARG A 86 10.08 3.97 5.71
C ARG A 86 11.05 3.09 6.47
N ARG A 87 10.73 1.81 6.64
CA ARG A 87 11.54 0.89 7.44
C ARG A 87 11.31 -0.56 7.02
N GLU A 88 12.31 -1.38 7.27
CA GLU A 88 12.24 -2.83 7.16
C GLU A 88 11.63 -3.46 8.41
N CYS A 89 11.05 -4.65 8.24
CA CYS A 89 10.44 -5.45 9.30
C CYS A 89 11.17 -6.79 9.37
N GLY A 90 11.46 -7.26 10.58
CA GLY A 90 12.07 -8.56 10.86
C GLY A 90 11.04 -9.62 11.25
N LYS A 91 11.51 -10.84 11.49
CA LYS A 91 10.68 -12.02 11.78
C LYS A 91 9.88 -11.95 13.11
N ASP A 92 10.40 -11.22 14.09
CA ASP A 92 9.84 -11.18 15.46
C ASP A 92 8.97 -9.92 15.69
N ASP A 93 8.81 -9.10 14.66
CA ASP A 93 8.02 -7.88 14.72
C ASP A 93 6.53 -8.18 14.67
N VAL A 94 5.78 -7.40 15.46
CA VAL A 94 4.32 -7.40 15.46
C VAL A 94 3.84 -6.05 14.95
N LEU A 95 2.97 -6.10 13.94
CA LEU A 95 2.49 -4.93 13.23
C LEU A 95 0.98 -4.75 13.42
N GLN A 96 0.57 -3.51 13.19
CA GLN A 96 -0.81 -3.12 13.04
C GLN A 96 -1.00 -2.33 11.75
N SER A 97 -2.11 -2.63 11.08
CA SER A 97 -2.57 -2.00 9.85
C SER A 97 -3.75 -1.09 10.17
N LEU A 98 -3.68 0.15 9.74
CA LEU A 98 -4.72 1.16 9.91
C LEU A 98 -5.18 1.61 8.53
N THR A 99 -6.50 1.75 8.35
CA THR A 99 -7.11 2.27 7.13
C THR A 99 -8.12 3.37 7.46
N SER A 100 -8.02 4.50 6.75
CA SER A 100 -9.08 5.49 6.65
C SER A 100 -9.66 5.49 5.25
N VAL A 101 -10.96 5.74 5.15
CA VAL A 101 -11.70 5.71 3.88
C VAL A 101 -12.26 7.10 3.63
N THR A 102 -11.99 7.63 2.44
CA THR A 102 -12.57 8.89 1.98
C THR A 102 -13.39 8.61 0.73
N ASP A 103 -14.67 8.96 0.80
CA ASP A 103 -15.55 8.96 -0.37
C ASP A 103 -15.27 10.22 -1.18
N GLN A 104 -14.82 10.06 -2.43
CA GLN A 104 -14.71 11.19 -3.35
C GLN A 104 -16.06 11.36 -4.05
N GLY A 105 -17.01 11.95 -3.32
CA GLY A 105 -18.37 12.17 -3.82
C GLY A 105 -18.45 13.12 -5.03
N GLU A 106 -19.44 12.85 -5.88
CA GLU A 106 -20.01 13.67 -6.98
C GLU A 106 -19.17 14.05 -8.21
N ASP A 107 -17.92 13.58 -8.38
CA ASP A 107 -17.36 13.45 -9.73
C ASP A 107 -17.89 12.15 -10.36
N GLU A 108 -18.23 12.17 -11.66
CA GLU A 108 -19.04 11.18 -12.41
C GLU A 108 -18.52 9.71 -12.42
N GLY A 109 -17.52 9.37 -11.60
CA GLY A 109 -16.87 8.04 -11.52
C GLY A 109 -17.07 7.23 -10.24
N GLY A 110 -17.66 7.77 -9.16
CA GLY A 110 -17.92 7.03 -7.91
C GLY A 110 -16.66 6.36 -7.31
N GLY A 111 -15.53 7.06 -7.36
CA GLY A 111 -14.24 6.53 -6.91
C GLY A 111 -14.08 6.60 -5.39
N MET A 112 -13.54 5.56 -4.78
CA MET A 112 -13.19 5.55 -3.36
C MET A 112 -11.68 5.60 -3.17
N GLU A 113 -11.21 6.34 -2.16
CA GLU A 113 -9.79 6.36 -1.79
C GLU A 113 -9.63 5.83 -0.37
N CYS A 114 -8.65 4.95 -0.16
CA CYS A 114 -8.25 4.51 1.16
C CYS A 114 -6.82 4.95 1.45
N GLU A 115 -6.61 5.44 2.65
CA GLU A 115 -5.31 5.80 3.18
C GLU A 115 -4.89 4.75 4.20
N HIS A 116 -3.66 4.27 4.07
CA HIS A 116 -3.15 3.16 4.84
C HIS A 116 -1.91 3.56 5.64
N LEU A 117 -1.84 3.05 6.87
CA LEU A 117 -0.63 3.06 7.67
C LEU A 117 -0.37 1.66 8.20
N LEU A 118 0.78 1.11 7.84
CA LEU A 118 1.35 -0.05 8.49
C LEU A 118 2.45 0.41 9.44
N ARG A 119 2.36 0.03 10.70
CA ARG A 119 3.34 0.38 11.72
C ARG A 119 3.57 -0.77 12.68
N LEU A 120 4.70 -0.76 13.38
CA LEU A 120 4.90 -1.66 14.51
C LEU A 120 3.88 -1.33 15.60
N GLU A 121 3.46 -2.33 16.37
CA GLU A 121 2.65 -2.09 17.57
C GLU A 121 3.41 -1.28 18.62
N THR A 122 4.74 -1.30 18.56
CA THR A 122 5.62 -0.45 19.38
C THR A 122 5.60 1.03 18.97
N GLY A 123 4.95 1.38 17.85
CA GLY A 123 4.72 2.76 17.40
C GLY A 123 5.37 3.16 16.07
N PRO A 124 6.61 2.74 15.73
CA PRO A 124 7.26 3.20 14.50
C PRO A 124 6.53 2.84 13.21
N GLU A 125 6.40 3.82 12.31
CA GLU A 125 5.81 3.66 10.99
C GLU A 125 6.70 2.81 10.07
N ILE A 126 6.09 1.87 9.34
CA ILE A 126 6.77 0.93 8.43
C ILE A 126 6.47 1.30 6.97
N VAL A 127 5.18 1.39 6.61
CA VAL A 127 4.73 1.79 5.27
C VAL A 127 3.53 2.73 5.39
N LYS A 128 3.52 3.78 4.56
CA LYS A 128 2.29 4.54 4.26
C LYS A 128 1.81 4.16 2.87
N GLY A 129 0.50 4.13 2.69
CA GLY A 129 -0.08 3.81 1.40
C GLY A 129 -1.32 4.61 1.10
N ARG A 130 -1.63 4.71 -0.20
CA ARG A 130 -2.91 5.16 -0.71
C ARG A 130 -3.37 4.17 -1.77
N THR A 131 -4.63 3.79 -1.72
CA THR A 131 -5.28 3.00 -2.75
C THR A 131 -6.48 3.75 -3.32
N ALA A 132 -6.56 3.79 -4.65
CA ALA A 132 -7.70 4.31 -5.37
C ALA A 132 -8.51 3.14 -5.92
N TRP A 133 -9.83 3.21 -5.80
CA TRP A 133 -10.75 2.14 -6.13
C TRP A 133 -11.85 2.67 -7.05
N ARG A 134 -12.24 1.85 -8.02
CA ARG A 134 -13.37 2.15 -8.90
C ARG A 134 -14.41 1.03 -8.86
N PRO A 135 -15.71 1.31 -9.04
CA PRO A 135 -16.73 0.28 -9.01
C PRO A 135 -16.44 -0.83 -10.02
N LYS A 136 -16.64 -2.09 -9.61
CA LYS A 136 -16.57 -3.21 -10.57
C LYS A 136 -17.71 -3.04 -11.58
N GLN A 137 -17.40 -3.13 -12.86
CA GLN A 137 -18.43 -3.20 -13.88
C GLN A 137 -19.23 -4.48 -13.64
N SER A 138 -20.55 -4.37 -13.44
CA SER A 138 -21.39 -5.55 -13.38
C SER A 138 -21.27 -6.26 -14.73
N ALA A 139 -20.88 -7.54 -14.72
CA ALA A 139 -20.88 -8.34 -15.92
C ALA A 139 -22.29 -8.24 -16.53
N SER A 140 -22.41 -7.61 -17.70
CA SER A 140 -23.62 -7.69 -18.47
C SER A 140 -23.88 -9.17 -18.68
N LYS A 141 -24.94 -9.69 -18.08
CA LYS A 141 -25.41 -11.04 -18.37
C LYS A 141 -25.85 -11.01 -19.83
N SER A 142 -24.95 -11.36 -20.74
CA SER A 142 -25.31 -11.78 -22.09
C SER A 142 -26.11 -13.07 -21.93
N SER A 143 -27.43 -12.91 -21.94
CA SER A 143 -28.40 -13.99 -22.02
C SER A 143 -28.54 -14.50 -23.44
#